data_AF-A0A2V8KNK5-F1
#
_entry.id   AF-A0A2V8KNK5-F1
#
_cell.length_a   1.000
_cell.length_b   1.000
_cell.length_c   1.000
_cell.angle_alpha   90.00
_cell.angle_beta   90.00
_cell.angle_gamma   90.00
#
_symmetry.space_group_name_H-M   'P 1'
#
loop_
_entity.id
_entity.type
_entity.pdbx_description
1 polymer ?
#
loop_
_entity_poly.entity_id
_entity_poly.type
_entity_poly.pdbx_seq_one_letter_code
_entity_poly.pdbx_strand_id
1 'polypeptide(L)'
;LLTSALLVIVLLVPYFESYPWSPDARCKLNPSGPEGLHPDAYSALRSLSLAHRITQGINHSPGRGNVHDTDGTVNGDPYSGAVDISVRCLTQTQIRTLLARLAATGFAAWYRKDGQDGWTGPPHIHAIWAGCRLKPVLQQQVEDWLRGGNGLYSNSRYQFWQASAEMREKVDKLYHSFN
;
A
#
# COMPACT_ATOMS: atom_id res chain seq x y z
N LEU A 1 -12.59 -9.87 59.32
CA LEU A 1 -12.39 -8.96 58.19
C LEU A 1 -11.41 -9.62 57.21
N LEU A 2 -11.93 -10.33 56.21
CA LEU A 2 -11.14 -10.85 55.09
C LEU A 2 -11.89 -10.45 53.82
N THR A 3 -11.36 -9.46 53.12
CA THR A 3 -11.86 -9.00 51.83
C THR A 3 -11.24 -9.87 50.73
N SER A 4 -12.03 -10.76 50.15
CA SER A 4 -11.66 -11.48 48.92
C SER A 4 -11.73 -10.51 47.73
N ALA A 5 -10.58 -10.20 47.14
CA ALA A 5 -10.50 -9.51 45.87
C ALA A 5 -10.73 -10.53 44.74
N LEU A 6 -11.83 -10.36 44.01
CA LEU A 6 -12.13 -11.14 42.80
C LEU A 6 -11.29 -10.59 41.65
N LEU A 7 -10.26 -11.33 41.24
CA LEU A 7 -9.45 -10.99 40.07
C LEU A 7 -10.21 -11.38 38.80
N VAL A 8 -10.80 -10.40 38.11
CA VAL A 8 -11.42 -10.60 36.80
C VAL A 8 -10.32 -10.60 35.74
N ILE A 9 -9.91 -11.78 35.29
CA ILE A 9 -9.06 -11.94 34.11
C ILE A 9 -9.95 -11.71 32.89
N VAL A 10 -9.89 -10.50 32.32
CA VAL A 10 -10.45 -10.22 30.99
C VAL A 10 -9.52 -10.88 29.98
N LEU A 11 -9.92 -12.06 29.51
CA LEU A 11 -9.30 -12.68 28.34
C LEU A 11 -9.59 -11.77 27.14
N LEU A 12 -8.58 -10.99 26.72
CA LEU A 12 -8.57 -10.27 25.45
C LEU A 12 -8.57 -11.32 24.34
N VAL A 13 -9.75 -11.76 23.91
CA VAL A 13 -9.90 -12.47 22.64
C VAL A 13 -9.51 -11.46 21.56
N PRO A 14 -8.45 -11.67 20.78
CA PRO A 14 -8.15 -10.78 19.67
C PRO A 14 -9.34 -10.87 18.71
N TYR A 15 -10.10 -9.78 18.62
CA TYR A 15 -11.05 -9.62 17.53
C TYR A 15 -10.23 -9.68 16.25
N PHE A 16 -10.37 -10.77 15.49
CA PHE A 16 -9.91 -10.80 14.11
C PHE A 16 -10.67 -9.70 13.38
N GLU A 17 -10.01 -8.57 13.17
CA GLU A 17 -10.57 -7.47 12.39
C GLU A 17 -10.79 -8.01 10.97
N SER A 18 -12.05 -8.29 10.63
CA SER A 18 -12.41 -8.79 9.32
C SER A 18 -12.18 -7.67 8.31
N TYR A 19 -11.05 -7.71 7.62
CA TYR A 19 -10.77 -6.76 6.56
C TYR A 19 -11.72 -6.99 5.39
N PRO A 20 -12.37 -5.95 4.83
CA PRO A 20 -13.26 -6.13 3.68
C PRO A 20 -12.57 -6.70 2.43
N TRP A 21 -11.23 -6.63 2.40
CA TRP A 21 -10.36 -7.20 1.37
C TRP A 21 -9.74 -8.54 1.78
N SER A 22 -10.16 -9.17 2.88
CA SER A 22 -9.80 -10.55 3.15
C SER A 22 -10.21 -11.45 1.97
N PRO A 23 -9.66 -12.67 1.87
CA PRO A 23 -10.09 -13.62 0.84
C PRO A 23 -11.60 -13.90 0.99
N ASP A 24 -12.41 -13.40 0.04
CA ASP A 24 -13.80 -13.85 -0.11
C ASP A 24 -13.78 -15.08 -1.00
N ALA A 25 -14.32 -16.21 -0.53
CA ALA A 25 -14.40 -17.45 -1.29
C ALA A 25 -15.12 -17.28 -2.65
N ARG A 26 -16.00 -16.29 -2.77
CA ARG A 26 -16.71 -15.97 -4.03
C ARG A 26 -15.89 -15.09 -4.97
N CYS A 27 -14.85 -14.42 -4.47
CA CYS A 27 -13.98 -13.58 -5.27
C CYS A 27 -12.78 -14.39 -5.78
N LYS A 28 -12.83 -14.80 -7.06
CA LYS A 28 -11.67 -15.40 -7.72
C LYS A 28 -10.64 -14.34 -8.08
N LEU A 29 -9.52 -14.31 -7.36
CA LEU A 29 -8.37 -13.46 -7.67
C LEU A 29 -7.40 -14.16 -8.63
N ASN A 30 -6.56 -13.36 -9.29
CA ASN A 30 -5.39 -13.90 -9.99
C ASN A 30 -4.36 -14.39 -8.97
N PRO A 31 -3.42 -15.27 -9.36
CA PRO A 31 -2.29 -15.63 -8.51
C PRO A 31 -1.56 -14.37 -8.02
N SER A 32 -1.10 -14.41 -6.77
CA SER A 32 -0.32 -13.31 -6.21
C SER A 32 1.09 -13.28 -6.81
N GLY A 33 1.61 -12.09 -7.14
CA GLY A 33 2.97 -11.87 -7.62
C GLY A 33 3.77 -10.91 -6.73
N PRO A 34 4.19 -11.31 -5.52
CA PRO A 34 4.91 -10.45 -4.57
C PRO A 34 6.43 -10.41 -4.79
N GLU A 35 6.94 -11.03 -5.85
CA GLU A 35 8.37 -11.23 -6.08
C GLU A 35 9.11 -9.89 -6.09
N GLY A 36 10.26 -9.84 -5.42
CA GLY A 36 11.13 -8.66 -5.35
C GLY A 36 10.50 -7.43 -4.70
N LEU A 37 9.42 -7.53 -3.92
CA LEU A 37 9.03 -6.44 -3.04
C LEU A 37 10.02 -6.26 -1.90
N HIS A 38 10.22 -5.02 -1.46
CA HIS A 38 10.98 -4.74 -0.24
C HIS A 38 10.41 -5.58 0.94
N PRO A 39 11.25 -6.27 1.74
CA PRO A 39 10.76 -7.19 2.78
C PRO A 39 9.81 -6.53 3.79
N ASP A 40 10.11 -5.30 4.21
CA ASP A 40 9.23 -4.56 5.13
C ASP A 40 7.91 -4.14 4.48
N ALA A 41 7.92 -3.84 3.18
CA ALA A 41 6.70 -3.57 2.43
C ALA A 41 5.82 -4.82 2.38
N TYR A 42 6.41 -5.98 2.06
CA TYR A 42 5.69 -7.25 2.05
C TYR A 42 5.15 -7.63 3.43
N SER A 43 5.94 -7.42 4.49
CA SER A 43 5.52 -7.62 5.89
C SER A 43 4.33 -6.74 6.26
N ALA A 44 4.37 -5.46 5.89
CA ALA A 44 3.29 -4.51 6.11
C ALA A 44 2.01 -4.88 5.33
N LEU A 45 2.12 -5.35 4.09
CA LEU A 45 0.96 -5.84 3.33
C LEU A 45 0.39 -7.13 3.93
N ARG A 46 1.23 -8.00 4.48
CA ARG A 46 0.78 -9.20 5.20
C ARG A 46 0.00 -8.87 6.47
N SER A 47 0.45 -7.88 7.25
CA SER A 47 -0.29 -7.47 8.47
C SER A 47 -1.67 -6.90 8.15
N LEU A 48 -1.83 -6.32 6.96
CA LEU A 48 -3.11 -5.86 6.42
C LEU A 48 -3.93 -6.96 5.72
N SER A 49 -3.49 -8.23 5.71
CA SER A 49 -4.14 -9.30 4.93
C SER A 49 -4.27 -8.96 3.44
N LEU A 50 -3.20 -8.46 2.81
CA LEU A 50 -3.19 -8.07 1.39
C LEU A 50 -2.28 -8.92 0.50
N ALA A 51 -1.47 -9.81 1.07
CA ALA A 51 -0.48 -10.58 0.31
C ALA A 51 -1.10 -11.35 -0.88
N HIS A 52 -2.31 -11.89 -0.70
CA HIS A 52 -3.04 -12.63 -1.73
C HIS A 52 -3.62 -11.77 -2.85
N ARG A 53 -3.55 -10.44 -2.75
CA ARG A 53 -4.04 -9.48 -3.76
C ARG A 53 -2.92 -8.81 -4.54
N ILE A 54 -1.67 -9.01 -4.17
CA ILE A 54 -0.53 -8.40 -4.85
C ILE A 54 -0.48 -8.96 -6.27
N THR A 55 -0.62 -8.11 -7.28
CA THR A 55 -0.56 -8.53 -8.69
C THR A 55 0.81 -8.29 -9.30
N GLN A 56 1.61 -7.39 -8.73
CA GLN A 56 2.95 -7.09 -9.23
C GLN A 56 3.83 -6.51 -8.12
N GLY A 57 5.03 -7.07 -7.97
CA GLY A 57 6.16 -6.51 -7.23
C GLY A 57 7.20 -5.94 -8.19
N ILE A 58 8.40 -6.51 -8.20
CA ILE A 58 9.47 -6.12 -9.12
C ILE A 58 9.19 -6.58 -10.55
N ASN A 59 9.57 -5.76 -11.53
CA ASN A 59 9.51 -6.11 -12.94
C ASN A 59 10.65 -5.39 -13.70
N HIS A 60 11.53 -6.16 -14.33
CA HIS A 60 12.69 -5.65 -15.10
C HIS A 60 12.39 -5.34 -16.57
N SER A 61 11.12 -5.31 -16.97
CA SER A 61 10.76 -5.01 -18.35
C SER A 61 11.29 -3.62 -18.75
N PRO A 62 12.08 -3.52 -19.84
CA PRO A 62 12.65 -2.25 -20.26
C PRO A 62 11.54 -1.32 -20.76
N GLY A 63 11.33 -0.20 -20.07
CA GLY A 63 10.35 0.82 -20.44
C GLY A 63 10.68 2.16 -19.80
N ARG A 64 10.39 3.26 -20.51
CA ARG A 64 10.53 4.62 -19.92
C ARG A 64 9.57 4.75 -18.74
N GLY A 65 10.10 5.12 -17.59
CA GLY A 65 9.29 5.27 -16.37
C GLY A 65 8.88 3.94 -15.73
N ASN A 66 9.69 2.89 -15.86
CA ASN A 66 9.44 1.63 -15.15
C ASN A 66 9.44 1.87 -13.62
N VAL A 67 8.25 1.99 -13.04
CA VAL A 67 8.03 2.21 -11.61
C VAL A 67 8.24 0.94 -10.78
N HIS A 68 8.27 -0.24 -11.42
CA HIS A 68 8.46 -1.53 -10.76
C HIS A 68 9.89 -2.10 -10.90
N ASP A 69 10.82 -1.37 -11.49
CA ASP A 69 12.22 -1.81 -11.50
C ASP A 69 12.89 -1.66 -10.13
N THR A 70 14.14 -2.11 -10.07
CA THR A 70 15.02 -2.09 -8.91
C THR A 70 15.17 -0.70 -8.31
N ASP A 71 14.81 -0.56 -7.04
CA ASP A 71 15.06 0.61 -6.20
C ASP A 71 16.37 0.49 -5.40
N GLY A 72 16.75 -0.74 -5.03
CA GLY A 72 17.97 -1.05 -4.30
C GLY A 72 18.11 -2.57 -4.09
N THR A 73 18.93 -2.96 -3.11
CA THR A 73 19.08 -4.36 -2.71
C THR A 73 18.91 -4.53 -1.20
N VAL A 74 18.39 -5.69 -0.79
CA VAL A 74 18.39 -6.16 0.60
C VAL A 74 19.00 -7.55 0.61
N ASN A 75 20.06 -7.76 1.40
CA ASN A 75 20.82 -9.02 1.44
C ASN A 75 21.36 -9.51 0.08
N GLY A 76 21.59 -8.58 -0.86
CA GLY A 76 22.06 -8.90 -2.21
C GLY A 76 20.95 -9.09 -3.24
N ASP A 77 19.70 -9.23 -2.82
CA ASP A 77 18.55 -9.39 -3.72
C ASP A 77 17.99 -8.02 -4.12
N PRO A 78 17.70 -7.77 -5.41
CA PRO A 78 17.07 -6.54 -5.85
C PRO A 78 15.64 -6.44 -5.31
N TYR A 79 15.22 -5.23 -4.94
CA TYR A 79 13.85 -4.96 -4.54
C TYR A 79 13.24 -3.79 -5.31
N SER A 80 11.91 -3.76 -5.39
CA SER A 80 11.13 -2.56 -5.65
C SER A 80 10.33 -2.13 -4.42
N GLY A 81 10.22 -0.81 -4.23
CA GLY A 81 9.31 -0.18 -3.28
C GLY A 81 7.88 -0.06 -3.82
N ALA A 82 7.66 -0.28 -5.11
CA ALA A 82 6.34 -0.21 -5.74
C ALA A 82 5.63 -1.56 -5.74
N VAL A 83 4.32 -1.53 -5.53
CA VAL A 83 3.44 -2.70 -5.56
C VAL A 83 2.12 -2.35 -6.26
N ASP A 84 1.63 -3.28 -7.08
CA ASP A 84 0.26 -3.21 -7.57
C ASP A 84 -0.63 -4.23 -6.83
N ILE A 85 -1.80 -3.77 -6.41
CA ILE A 85 -2.75 -4.54 -5.59
C ILE A 85 -4.09 -4.61 -6.32
N SER A 86 -4.63 -5.82 -6.45
CA SER A 86 -5.92 -6.06 -7.09
C SER A 86 -7.07 -5.44 -6.29
N VAL A 87 -7.89 -4.65 -6.99
CA VAL A 87 -9.17 -4.13 -6.48
C VAL A 87 -10.36 -5.02 -6.85
N ARG A 88 -10.12 -6.20 -7.43
CA ARG A 88 -11.19 -7.08 -7.87
C ARG A 88 -12.08 -7.46 -6.69
N CYS A 89 -13.40 -7.40 -6.93
CA CYS A 89 -14.47 -7.60 -5.95
C CYS A 89 -14.52 -6.57 -4.80
N LEU A 90 -13.79 -5.46 -4.89
CA LEU A 90 -13.90 -4.37 -3.92
C LEU A 90 -14.88 -3.31 -4.44
N THR A 91 -15.71 -2.80 -3.55
CA THR A 91 -16.50 -1.59 -3.78
C THR A 91 -15.61 -0.35 -3.64
N GLN A 92 -16.03 0.79 -4.18
CA GLN A 92 -15.30 2.04 -4.03
C GLN A 92 -15.09 2.43 -2.55
N THR A 93 -16.08 2.17 -1.69
CA THR A 93 -15.95 2.38 -0.25
C THR A 93 -14.83 1.53 0.34
N GLN A 94 -14.78 0.23 -0.01
CA GLN A 94 -13.72 -0.67 0.44
C GLN A 94 -12.34 -0.24 -0.07
N ILE A 95 -12.25 0.25 -1.31
CA ILE A 95 -11.00 0.80 -1.88
C ILE A 95 -10.56 2.05 -1.09
N ARG A 96 -11.46 2.97 -0.75
CA ARG A 96 -11.13 4.13 0.11
C ARG A 96 -10.63 3.73 1.48
N THR A 97 -11.28 2.76 2.12
CA THR A 97 -10.82 2.22 3.41
C THR A 97 -9.44 1.58 3.28
N LEU A 98 -9.19 0.84 2.19
CA LEU A 98 -7.90 0.23 1.92
C LEU A 98 -6.80 1.27 1.71
N LEU A 99 -7.04 2.33 0.93
CA LEU A 99 -6.10 3.45 0.75
C LEU A 99 -5.75 4.11 2.09
N ALA A 100 -6.74 4.32 2.97
CA ALA A 100 -6.52 4.86 4.30
C ALA A 100 -5.65 3.94 5.18
N ARG A 101 -5.86 2.61 5.14
CA ARG A 101 -5.02 1.64 5.88
C ARG A 101 -3.59 1.56 5.34
N LEU A 102 -3.43 1.59 4.03
CA LEU A 102 -2.12 1.65 3.38
C LEU A 102 -1.35 2.91 3.83
N ALA A 103 -1.98 4.07 3.80
CA ALA A 103 -1.38 5.33 4.25
C ALA A 103 -1.01 5.31 5.73
N ALA A 104 -1.90 4.81 6.60
CA ALA A 104 -1.62 4.66 8.04
C ALA A 104 -0.43 3.71 8.32
N THR A 105 -0.13 2.80 7.40
CA THR A 105 0.98 1.84 7.53
C THR A 105 2.29 2.41 6.96
N GLY A 106 2.24 3.39 6.06
CA GLY A 106 3.43 4.02 5.46
C GLY A 106 3.51 3.93 3.93
N PHE A 107 2.41 3.59 3.25
CA PHE A 107 2.36 3.57 1.79
C PHE A 107 1.76 4.86 1.22
N ALA A 108 2.40 5.46 0.23
CA ALA A 108 1.78 6.40 -0.68
C ALA A 108 1.02 5.60 -1.75
N ALA A 109 -0.31 5.74 -1.83
CA ALA A 109 -1.14 4.88 -2.68
C ALA A 109 -2.24 5.64 -3.43
N TRP A 110 -2.53 5.16 -4.64
CA TRP A 110 -3.60 5.65 -5.50
C TRP A 110 -4.40 4.48 -6.06
N TYR A 111 -5.73 4.62 -6.07
CA TYR A 111 -6.57 3.81 -6.93
C TYR A 111 -6.44 4.29 -8.38
N ARG A 112 -5.93 3.41 -9.24
CA ARG A 112 -5.89 3.57 -10.69
C ARG A 112 -7.20 3.05 -11.28
N LYS A 113 -7.92 3.90 -12.01
CA LYS A 113 -9.15 3.55 -12.72
C LYS A 113 -9.16 4.21 -14.07
N ASP A 114 -9.47 3.42 -15.10
CA ASP A 114 -9.44 3.90 -16.48
C ASP A 114 -10.28 5.17 -16.67
N GLY A 115 -9.69 6.19 -17.30
CA GLY A 115 -10.30 7.49 -17.53
C GLY A 115 -10.46 8.37 -16.29
N GLN A 116 -9.90 8.01 -15.14
CA GLN A 116 -9.97 8.80 -13.90
C GLN A 116 -8.59 9.22 -13.42
N ASP A 117 -8.50 10.41 -12.83
CA ASP A 117 -7.27 10.95 -12.21
C ASP A 117 -6.03 10.92 -13.14
N GLY A 118 -6.25 10.99 -14.46
CA GLY A 118 -5.20 10.94 -15.49
C GLY A 118 -4.68 9.53 -15.82
N TRP A 119 -5.30 8.48 -15.27
CA TRP A 119 -4.92 7.09 -15.52
C TRP A 119 -5.63 6.48 -16.74
N THR A 120 -4.86 5.76 -17.56
CA THR A 120 -5.36 4.90 -18.63
C THR A 120 -4.83 3.50 -18.43
N GLY A 121 -5.71 2.49 -18.35
CA GLY A 121 -5.33 1.10 -18.13
C GLY A 121 -6.16 0.38 -17.07
N PRO A 122 -5.81 -0.88 -16.75
CA PRO A 122 -6.62 -1.73 -15.89
C PRO A 122 -6.68 -1.22 -14.44
N PRO A 123 -7.80 -1.45 -13.74
CA PRO A 123 -7.98 -0.94 -12.39
C PRO A 123 -7.17 -1.73 -11.36
N HIS A 124 -6.43 -1.02 -10.52
CA HIS A 124 -5.64 -1.56 -9.41
C HIS A 124 -5.31 -0.45 -8.42
N ILE A 125 -4.80 -0.79 -7.23
CA ILE A 125 -4.12 0.20 -6.38
C ILE A 125 -2.64 0.12 -6.72
N HIS A 126 -2.06 1.25 -7.12
CA HIS A 126 -0.62 1.43 -7.18
C HIS A 126 -0.17 2.02 -5.84
N ALA A 127 0.75 1.36 -5.14
CA ALA A 127 1.25 1.81 -3.85
C ALA A 127 2.76 1.76 -3.79
N ILE A 128 3.35 2.73 -3.10
CA ILE A 128 4.80 2.87 -2.91
C ILE A 128 5.08 2.83 -1.41
N TRP A 129 5.94 1.91 -0.99
CA TRP A 129 6.44 1.84 0.37
C TRP A 129 7.44 2.98 0.61
N ALA A 130 7.12 3.89 1.54
CA ALA A 130 8.00 5.02 1.84
C ALA A 130 9.20 4.63 2.72
N GLY A 131 9.16 3.47 3.38
CA GLY A 131 10.18 3.01 4.34
C GLY A 131 11.36 2.29 3.71
N CYS A 132 11.80 2.70 2.52
CA CYS A 132 13.01 2.20 1.90
C CYS A 132 13.61 3.27 0.98
N ARG A 133 14.86 3.05 0.53
CA ARG A 133 15.45 3.88 -0.51
C ARG A 133 14.70 3.65 -1.82
N LEU A 134 14.30 4.74 -2.46
CA LEU A 134 13.52 4.74 -3.69
C LEU A 134 14.35 5.29 -4.85
N LYS A 135 14.09 4.84 -6.07
CA LYS A 135 14.62 5.44 -7.29
C LYS A 135 13.91 6.78 -7.59
N PRO A 136 14.51 7.70 -8.36
CA PRO A 136 13.99 9.05 -8.55
C PRO A 136 12.53 9.14 -9.03
N VAL A 137 12.07 8.22 -9.88
CA VAL A 137 10.67 8.23 -10.34
C VAL A 137 9.69 7.92 -9.21
N LEU A 138 10.04 7.03 -8.27
CA LEU A 138 9.18 6.73 -7.11
C LEU A 138 9.26 7.83 -6.05
N GLN A 139 10.42 8.45 -5.85
CA GLN A 139 10.57 9.63 -5.00
C GLN A 139 9.60 10.74 -5.45
N GLN A 140 9.61 11.06 -6.76
CA GLN A 140 8.70 12.05 -7.34
C GLN A 140 7.22 11.71 -7.10
N GLN A 141 6.84 10.43 -7.17
CA GLN A 141 5.47 9.99 -6.91
C GLN A 141 5.10 10.13 -5.42
N VAL A 142 5.97 9.74 -4.49
CA VAL A 142 5.72 9.89 -3.05
C VAL A 142 5.59 11.37 -2.69
N GLU A 143 6.47 12.22 -3.21
CA GLU A 143 6.39 13.67 -3.00
C GLU A 143 5.12 14.27 -3.57
N ASP A 144 4.66 13.80 -4.74
CA ASP A 144 3.38 14.22 -5.30
C ASP A 144 2.20 13.76 -4.44
N TRP A 145 2.25 12.55 -3.90
CA TRP A 145 1.26 12.05 -2.94
C TRP A 145 1.18 12.94 -1.69
N LEU A 146 2.32 13.35 -1.13
CA LEU A 146 2.39 14.23 0.05
C LEU A 146 1.73 15.59 -0.21
N ARG A 147 1.78 16.08 -1.46
CA ARG A 147 1.07 17.29 -1.92
C ARG A 147 -0.39 17.04 -2.33
N GLY A 148 -0.88 15.81 -2.27
CA GLY A 148 -2.24 15.43 -2.66
C GLY A 148 -2.46 15.25 -4.17
N GLY A 149 -1.38 15.06 -4.92
CA GLY A 149 -1.36 14.81 -6.36
C GLY A 149 -1.60 13.34 -6.73
N ASN A 150 -1.72 13.07 -8.03
CA ASN A 150 -2.10 11.78 -8.61
C ASN A 150 -0.92 10.82 -8.87
N GLY A 151 0.31 11.23 -8.56
CA GLY A 151 1.53 10.44 -8.76
C GLY A 151 1.73 10.05 -10.22
N LEU A 152 1.26 10.87 -11.16
CA LEU A 152 1.50 10.74 -12.59
C LEU A 152 2.28 11.95 -13.08
N TYR A 153 2.76 11.91 -14.32
CA TYR A 153 3.50 13.01 -14.93
C TYR A 153 2.78 14.38 -14.82
N SER A 154 1.44 14.39 -14.81
CA SER A 154 0.66 15.62 -14.72
C SER A 154 0.67 16.28 -13.33
N ASN A 155 1.05 15.54 -12.27
CA ASN A 155 0.99 15.97 -10.87
C ASN A 155 -0.35 16.64 -10.50
N SER A 156 -1.43 16.22 -11.16
CA SER A 156 -2.74 16.83 -10.98
C SER A 156 -3.33 16.40 -9.65
N ARG A 157 -4.18 17.23 -9.04
CA ARG A 157 -4.81 16.88 -7.77
C ARG A 157 -5.60 15.58 -7.89
N TYR A 158 -5.32 14.64 -7.00
CA TYR A 158 -6.04 13.36 -6.93
C TYR A 158 -7.47 13.56 -6.42
N GLN A 159 -8.48 13.01 -7.08
CA GLN A 159 -9.89 13.29 -6.76
C GLN A 159 -10.59 12.16 -6.03
N PHE A 160 -10.20 10.90 -6.25
CA PHE A 160 -10.95 9.75 -5.72
C PHE A 160 -11.01 9.69 -4.18
N TRP A 161 -9.91 10.08 -3.52
CA TRP A 161 -9.74 10.12 -2.06
C TRP A 161 -8.61 11.09 -1.67
N GLN A 162 -8.59 11.53 -0.41
CA GLN A 162 -7.56 12.41 0.14
C GLN A 162 -7.10 11.92 1.51
N ALA A 163 -5.79 11.87 1.71
CA ALA A 163 -5.18 11.51 2.99
C ALA A 163 -5.44 12.56 4.07
N SER A 164 -5.59 12.11 5.32
CA SER A 164 -5.60 13.04 6.46
C SER A 164 -4.21 13.66 6.67
N ALA A 165 -4.13 14.72 7.48
CA ALA A 165 -2.84 15.30 7.87
C ALA A 165 -1.94 14.27 8.58
N GLU A 166 -2.51 13.48 9.49
CA GLU A 166 -1.80 12.43 10.23
C GLU A 166 -1.24 11.33 9.30
N MET A 167 -2.03 10.89 8.32
CA MET A 167 -1.57 9.91 7.32
C MET A 167 -0.43 10.47 6.48
N ARG A 168 -0.49 11.75 6.10
CA ARG A 168 0.61 12.40 5.38
C ARG A 168 1.86 12.51 6.24
N GLU A 169 1.73 12.94 7.48
CA GLU A 169 2.86 13.02 8.42
C GLU A 169 3.51 11.65 8.65
N LYS A 170 2.71 10.58 8.75
CA LYS A 170 3.22 9.21 8.89
C LYS A 170 4.08 8.80 7.68
N VAL A 171 3.59 9.04 6.47
CA VAL A 171 4.32 8.72 5.23
C VAL A 171 5.54 9.61 5.06
N ASP A 172 5.42 10.91 5.35
CA ASP A 172 6.48 11.92 5.26
C ASP A 172 7.69 11.58 6.15
N LYS A 173 7.44 11.32 7.44
CA LYS A 173 8.49 10.91 8.39
C LYS A 173 9.20 9.64 7.94
N LEU A 174 8.43 8.68 7.43
CA LEU A 174 8.98 7.43 6.96
C LEU A 174 9.84 7.66 5.70
N TYR A 175 9.33 8.41 4.71
CA TYR A 175 10.03 8.76 3.47
C TYR A 175 11.38 9.43 3.73
N HIS A 176 11.40 10.48 4.55
CA HIS A 176 12.61 11.25 4.88
C HIS A 176 13.61 10.52 5.77
N SER A 177 13.24 9.36 6.33
CA SER A 177 14.20 8.50 7.03
C SER A 177 15.07 7.69 6.05
N PHE A 178 14.72 7.63 4.77
CA PHE A 178 15.39 6.79 3.76
C PHE A 178 15.77 7.52 2.46
N ASN A 179 15.23 8.71 2.19
CA ASN A 179 15.41 9.49 0.96
C ASN A 179 15.66 10.96 1.26
#